data_AF-A0A812XRK2-F1
#
_entry.id   AF-A0A812XRK2-F1
#
_cell.length_a   1.000
_cell.length_b   1.000
_cell.length_c   1.000
_cell.angle_alpha   90.00
_cell.angle_beta   90.00
_cell.angle_gamma   90.00
#
_symmetry.space_group_name_H-M   'P 1'
#
loop_
_entity.id
_entity.type
_entity.pdbx_description
1 polymer ?
#
loop_
_entity_poly.entity_id
_entity_poly.type
_entity_poly.pdbx_seq_one_letter_code
_entity_poly.pdbx_strand_id
1 'polypeptide(L)'
;MALAFVKRSFQAGRQAQWRHFSAQTAVAGVRHDWTREEIREIYHEPLLELIFRAASVHRSYFNPREVQQSTLLSIKTGGCGENCGYCSQSQSFKTAVKPTPMMQVDEVLEAARRAKEAGSTRFCMGTAWRGVGQKNAFKHILTMVKEVSGMGMETCCTLGLLNAEQAKQLKEAGLTAYNHNLDTSPEHYPNIVSTRTYADRLETLANVREAGISVCCGGILGIAETEEDRVGLLHTLATLPEHPESVPINALVPVEGTPLGDRQIRMGTGVTWRDMMRSIATARIVMPRSMVRLSAGRMEFSQEAQAMMFMAGANSIFTGDKLLTTPNPKFSEDSKMFELLGLTGKKPFTGPTASLRPSWAEAEEAETERPGHELPQVSEPMWSAKPREVTF
;
A
#
# COMPACT_ATOMS: atom_id res chain seq x y z
N MET A 1 -11.19 32.10 43.34
CA MET A 1 -11.60 32.62 42.02
C MET A 1 -10.54 32.50 40.92
N ALA A 2 -9.24 32.37 41.23
CA ALA A 2 -8.16 32.29 40.23
C ALA A 2 -7.96 30.91 39.54
N LEU A 3 -8.37 29.78 40.15
CA LEU A 3 -8.20 28.45 39.54
C LEU A 3 -9.19 28.14 38.39
N ALA A 4 -10.32 28.84 38.33
CA ALA A 4 -11.33 28.64 37.28
C ALA A 4 -10.96 29.31 35.96
N PHE A 5 -10.13 30.36 36.01
CA PHE A 5 -9.72 31.12 34.82
C PHE A 5 -8.63 30.39 34.02
N VAL A 6 -7.69 29.70 34.71
CA VAL A 6 -6.61 28.94 34.05
C VAL A 6 -7.14 27.69 33.31
N LYS A 7 -8.19 27.03 33.82
CA LYS A 7 -8.80 25.89 33.13
C LYS A 7 -9.61 26.28 31.88
N ARG A 8 -10.25 27.45 31.88
CA ARG A 8 -10.98 27.97 30.70
C ARG A 8 -10.04 28.37 29.57
N SER A 9 -8.88 28.95 29.87
CA SER A 9 -7.90 29.35 28.85
C SER A 9 -7.23 28.14 28.16
N PHE A 10 -7.01 27.03 28.86
CA PHE A 10 -6.45 25.79 28.29
C PHE A 10 -7.43 24.97 27.43
N GLN A 11 -8.75 25.12 27.64
CA GLN A 11 -9.78 24.49 26.82
C GLN A 11 -10.11 25.33 25.58
N ALA A 12 -10.11 26.66 25.70
CA ALA A 12 -10.35 27.58 24.59
C ALA A 12 -9.22 27.54 23.53
N GLY A 13 -7.95 27.40 23.96
CA GLY A 13 -6.81 27.26 23.04
C GLY A 13 -6.86 25.97 22.22
N ARG A 14 -7.32 24.87 22.81
CA ARG A 14 -7.59 23.63 22.07
C ARG A 14 -8.74 23.82 21.11
N GLN A 15 -9.92 24.28 21.56
CA GLN A 15 -11.11 24.49 20.71
C GLN A 15 -10.90 25.42 19.50
N ALA A 16 -10.04 26.44 19.62
CA ALA A 16 -9.68 27.31 18.50
C ALA A 16 -8.81 26.59 17.44
N GLN A 17 -7.96 25.63 17.84
CA GLN A 17 -7.19 24.79 16.91
C GLN A 17 -8.10 23.81 16.11
N TRP A 18 -9.19 23.30 16.70
CA TRP A 18 -10.12 22.39 16.00
C TRP A 18 -10.77 23.03 14.76
N ARG A 19 -11.04 24.35 14.79
CA ARG A 19 -11.68 25.05 13.67
C ARG A 19 -10.71 25.41 12.53
N HIS A 20 -9.41 25.49 12.80
CA HIS A 20 -8.41 25.84 11.78
C HIS A 20 -7.81 24.61 11.07
N PHE A 21 -7.77 23.45 11.73
CA PHE A 21 -7.13 22.25 11.18
C PHE A 21 -7.96 21.57 10.05
N SER A 22 -9.27 21.78 10.05
CA SER A 22 -10.24 21.13 9.16
C SER A 22 -10.18 21.59 7.69
N ALA A 23 -9.55 22.73 7.37
CA ALA A 23 -9.51 23.27 6.01
C ALA A 23 -8.10 23.39 5.42
N GLN A 24 -7.07 23.56 6.26
CA GLN A 24 -5.69 23.79 5.79
C GLN A 24 -4.93 22.49 5.45
N THR A 25 -5.37 21.33 5.95
CA THR A 25 -4.68 20.05 5.72
C THR A 25 -4.95 19.41 4.35
N ALA A 26 -5.92 19.93 3.58
CA ALA A 26 -6.32 19.34 2.31
C ALA A 26 -5.35 19.62 1.14
N VAL A 27 -4.41 20.58 1.29
CA VAL A 27 -3.59 21.09 0.15
C VAL A 27 -2.13 21.39 0.55
N ALA A 28 -1.57 20.70 1.54
CA ALA A 28 -0.12 20.70 1.66
C ALA A 28 0.46 19.82 0.52
N GLY A 29 1.37 20.37 -0.27
CA GLY A 29 2.04 19.63 -1.35
C GLY A 29 2.80 18.40 -0.84
N VAL A 30 3.27 17.57 -1.78
CA VAL A 30 4.14 16.42 -1.43
C VAL A 30 5.44 16.95 -0.82
N ARG A 31 5.80 16.43 0.35
CA ARG A 31 7.06 16.73 1.05
C ARG A 31 7.81 15.45 1.42
N HIS A 32 9.13 15.55 1.55
CA HIS A 32 10.05 14.42 1.80
C HIS A 32 10.91 14.62 3.06
N ASP A 33 10.70 15.72 3.78
CA ASP A 33 11.46 16.16 4.94
C ASP A 33 10.69 15.95 6.25
N TRP A 34 9.80 14.95 6.27
CA TRP A 34 9.05 14.56 7.46
C TRP A 34 10.00 14.19 8.60
N THR A 35 9.75 14.72 9.79
CA THR A 35 10.40 14.28 11.02
C THR A 35 9.66 13.10 11.63
N ARG A 36 10.36 12.28 12.42
CA ARG A 36 9.71 11.19 13.17
C ARG A 36 8.65 11.70 14.14
N GLU A 37 8.85 12.88 14.73
CA GLU A 37 7.88 13.49 15.64
C GLU A 37 6.58 13.87 14.91
N GLU A 38 6.65 14.53 13.76
CA GLU A 38 5.46 14.88 12.98
C GLU A 38 4.65 13.62 12.59
N ILE A 39 5.33 12.55 12.19
CA ILE A 39 4.66 11.29 11.84
C ILE A 39 4.09 10.62 13.09
N ARG A 40 4.78 10.67 14.23
CA ARG A 40 4.28 10.18 15.51
C ARG A 40 3.01 10.93 15.91
N GLU A 41 3.00 12.25 15.84
CA GLU A 41 1.83 13.07 16.15
C GLU A 41 0.63 12.68 15.28
N ILE A 42 0.83 12.53 13.96
CA ILE A 42 -0.21 12.05 13.03
C ILE A 42 -0.66 10.64 13.42
N TYR A 43 0.27 9.73 13.65
CA TYR A 43 -0.03 8.34 13.98
C TYR A 43 -0.86 8.26 15.26
N HIS A 44 -0.61 9.09 16.28
CA HIS A 44 -1.36 9.06 17.55
C HIS A 44 -2.59 9.98 17.60
N GLU A 45 -2.99 10.61 16.49
CA GLU A 45 -4.24 11.36 16.41
C GLU A 45 -5.44 10.48 16.85
N PRO A 46 -6.50 11.09 17.43
CA PRO A 46 -7.76 10.39 17.68
C PRO A 46 -8.23 9.69 16.40
N LEU A 47 -8.54 8.40 16.50
CA LEU A 47 -8.66 7.51 15.33
C LEU A 47 -9.64 8.04 14.25
N LEU A 48 -10.77 8.63 14.66
CA LEU A 48 -11.75 9.16 13.71
C LEU A 48 -11.25 10.44 13.00
N GLU A 49 -10.52 11.31 13.70
CA GLU A 49 -9.90 12.50 13.11
C GLU A 49 -8.81 12.10 12.11
N LEU A 50 -7.99 11.12 12.48
CA LEU A 50 -6.97 10.55 11.60
C LEU A 50 -7.57 10.00 10.30
N ILE A 51 -8.65 9.22 10.41
CA ILE A 51 -9.34 8.65 9.24
C ILE A 51 -9.96 9.76 8.39
N PHE A 52 -10.61 10.74 9.00
CA PHE A 52 -11.22 11.87 8.28
C PHE A 52 -10.16 12.66 7.50
N ARG A 53 -9.02 12.95 8.13
CA ARG A 53 -7.88 13.63 7.50
C ARG A 53 -7.32 12.80 6.35
N ALA A 54 -7.11 11.50 6.54
CA ALA A 54 -6.59 10.62 5.49
C ALA A 54 -7.57 10.46 4.32
N ALA A 55 -8.88 10.37 4.58
CA ALA A 55 -9.91 10.34 3.56
C ALA A 55 -9.95 11.62 2.72
N SER A 56 -9.77 12.78 3.38
CA SER A 56 -9.68 14.09 2.72
C SER A 56 -8.46 14.15 1.81
N VAL A 57 -7.28 13.76 2.31
CA VAL A 57 -6.05 13.65 1.50
C VAL A 57 -6.23 12.68 0.33
N HIS A 58 -6.84 11.51 0.56
CA HIS A 58 -7.06 10.51 -0.48
C HIS A 58 -7.87 11.07 -1.65
N ARG A 59 -8.95 11.80 -1.36
CA ARG A 59 -9.82 12.43 -2.38
C ARG A 59 -9.15 13.58 -3.12
N SER A 60 -8.19 14.27 -2.51
CA SER A 60 -7.40 15.31 -3.18
C SER A 60 -6.40 14.75 -4.20
N TYR A 61 -6.06 13.46 -4.15
CA TYR A 61 -5.01 12.88 -5.00
C TYR A 61 -5.49 11.73 -5.90
N PHE A 62 -6.60 11.07 -5.55
CA PHE A 62 -7.12 9.89 -6.24
C PHE A 62 -8.62 9.97 -6.43
N ASN A 63 -9.10 9.30 -7.47
CA ASN A 63 -10.50 8.88 -7.52
C ASN A 63 -10.77 7.87 -6.39
N PRO A 64 -11.61 8.21 -5.39
CA PRO A 64 -11.83 7.38 -4.20
C PRO A 64 -12.59 6.08 -4.49
N ARG A 65 -13.13 5.92 -5.72
CA ARG A 65 -13.79 4.70 -6.15
C ARG A 65 -12.84 3.74 -6.88
N GLU A 66 -11.67 4.20 -7.32
CA GLU A 66 -10.72 3.37 -8.04
C GLU A 66 -9.79 2.61 -7.09
N VAL A 67 -9.73 1.29 -7.25
CA VAL A 67 -8.81 0.42 -6.51
C VAL A 67 -7.94 -0.35 -7.49
N GLN A 68 -6.62 -0.28 -7.31
CA GLN A 68 -5.68 -1.09 -8.10
C GLN A 68 -5.73 -2.56 -7.65
N GLN A 69 -6.12 -3.43 -8.57
CA GLN A 69 -6.18 -4.88 -8.38
C GLN A 69 -4.91 -5.53 -8.93
N SER A 70 -4.13 -6.15 -8.04
CA SER A 70 -2.90 -6.87 -8.41
C SER A 70 -3.04 -8.36 -8.12
N THR A 71 -2.55 -9.23 -8.99
CA THR A 71 -2.49 -10.68 -8.72
C THR A 71 -1.05 -11.08 -8.50
N LEU A 72 -0.78 -11.84 -7.43
CA LEU A 72 0.57 -12.28 -7.05
C LEU A 72 0.72 -13.79 -7.27
N LEU A 73 1.77 -14.18 -7.99
CA LEU A 73 2.12 -15.56 -8.23
C LEU A 73 3.54 -15.84 -7.71
N SER A 74 3.69 -16.92 -6.92
CA SER A 74 5.02 -17.45 -6.60
C SER A 74 5.52 -18.28 -7.78
N ILE A 75 6.41 -17.72 -8.60
CA ILE A 75 7.00 -18.41 -9.76
C ILE A 75 8.13 -19.37 -9.34
N LYS A 76 8.66 -19.23 -8.12
CA LYS A 76 9.56 -20.18 -7.45
C LYS A 76 9.26 -20.14 -5.96
N THR A 77 8.83 -21.26 -5.39
CA THR A 77 8.38 -21.35 -3.98
C THR A 77 9.37 -22.11 -3.10
N GLY A 78 9.49 -21.72 -1.83
CA GLY A 78 10.24 -22.44 -0.79
C GLY A 78 11.76 -22.48 -0.98
N GLY A 79 12.51 -23.06 -0.05
CA GLY A 79 13.97 -23.21 -0.14
C GLY A 79 14.70 -21.86 -0.27
N CYS A 80 14.21 -20.83 0.41
CA CYS A 80 14.86 -19.52 0.45
C CYS A 80 16.00 -19.54 1.47
N GLY A 81 17.18 -19.03 1.09
CA GLY A 81 18.34 -18.92 1.97
C GLY A 81 18.24 -17.82 3.04
N GLU A 82 17.23 -16.96 2.98
CA GLU A 82 16.99 -15.91 3.96
C GLU A 82 16.28 -16.46 5.21
N ASN A 83 16.50 -15.83 6.37
CA ASN A 83 15.97 -16.30 7.65
C ASN A 83 14.88 -15.39 8.25
N CYS A 84 14.03 -14.77 7.42
CA CYS A 84 12.99 -13.87 7.93
C CYS A 84 12.05 -14.60 8.89
N GLY A 85 11.99 -14.17 10.15
CA GLY A 85 11.25 -14.87 11.23
C GLY A 85 9.74 -15.03 11.00
N TYR A 86 9.17 -14.35 10.00
CA TYR A 86 7.76 -14.42 9.58
C TYR A 86 7.52 -15.29 8.33
N CYS A 87 8.57 -15.64 7.58
CA CYS A 87 8.42 -16.14 6.21
C CYS A 87 8.35 -17.66 6.17
N SER A 88 7.23 -18.18 5.67
CA SER A 88 7.02 -19.62 5.54
C SER A 88 7.89 -20.30 4.48
N GLN A 89 8.56 -19.53 3.62
CA GLN A 89 9.41 -20.06 2.55
C GLN A 89 10.89 -20.14 2.92
N SER A 90 11.28 -19.66 4.12
CA SER A 90 12.65 -19.75 4.63
C SER A 90 13.04 -21.20 4.91
N GLN A 91 14.20 -21.61 4.43
CA GLN A 91 14.74 -22.94 4.74
C GLN A 91 15.26 -23.06 6.18
N SER A 92 15.38 -21.95 6.91
CA SER A 92 15.79 -21.93 8.32
C SER A 92 14.71 -22.44 9.26
N PHE A 93 13.45 -22.54 8.80
CA PHE A 93 12.29 -22.87 9.61
C PHE A 93 11.53 -24.08 9.05
N LYS A 94 10.92 -24.87 9.93
CA LYS A 94 10.17 -26.08 9.55
C LYS A 94 8.71 -25.72 9.35
N THR A 95 8.34 -25.34 8.13
CA THR A 95 6.95 -25.05 7.76
C THR A 95 6.39 -26.13 6.83
N ALA A 96 5.09 -26.07 6.55
CA ALA A 96 4.45 -26.96 5.58
C ALA A 96 4.82 -26.68 4.11
N VAL A 97 5.53 -25.58 3.82
CA VAL A 97 5.84 -25.17 2.44
C VAL A 97 6.97 -26.03 1.88
N LYS A 98 6.66 -26.78 0.82
CA LYS A 98 7.64 -27.57 0.07
C LYS A 98 8.29 -26.74 -1.04
N PRO A 99 9.62 -26.81 -1.24
CA PRO A 99 10.26 -26.14 -2.36
C PRO A 99 9.76 -26.67 -3.70
N THR A 100 9.49 -25.76 -4.64
CA THR A 100 9.16 -26.10 -6.02
C THR A 100 10.23 -25.54 -6.96
N PRO A 101 10.48 -26.19 -8.11
CA PRO A 101 11.28 -25.58 -9.16
C PRO A 101 10.62 -24.29 -9.65
N MET A 102 11.39 -23.47 -10.36
CA MET A 102 10.82 -22.30 -11.04
C MET A 102 9.84 -22.76 -12.13
N MET A 103 8.68 -22.12 -12.19
CA MET A 103 7.64 -22.39 -13.20
C MET A 103 8.15 -22.16 -14.61
N GLN A 104 7.55 -22.87 -15.58
CA GLN A 104 7.82 -22.62 -16.99
C GLN A 104 7.13 -21.33 -17.45
N VAL A 105 7.66 -20.71 -18.51
CA VAL A 105 7.12 -19.45 -19.05
C VAL A 105 5.62 -19.61 -19.36
N ASP A 106 5.23 -20.65 -20.09
CA ASP A 106 3.84 -20.89 -20.50
C ASP A 106 2.86 -21.00 -19.32
N GLU A 107 3.29 -21.63 -18.21
CA GLU A 107 2.47 -21.74 -17.00
C GLU A 107 2.23 -20.37 -16.35
N VAL A 108 3.25 -19.50 -16.37
CA VAL A 108 3.15 -18.12 -15.88
C VAL A 108 2.27 -17.28 -16.78
N LEU A 109 2.38 -17.42 -18.11
CA LEU A 109 1.52 -16.71 -19.06
C LEU A 109 0.05 -17.11 -18.95
N GLU A 110 -0.21 -18.40 -18.73
CA GLU A 110 -1.55 -18.92 -18.51
C GLU A 110 -2.14 -18.40 -17.19
N ALA A 111 -1.35 -18.32 -16.13
CA ALA A 111 -1.78 -17.66 -14.89
C ALA A 111 -2.03 -16.15 -15.06
N ALA A 112 -1.18 -15.45 -15.82
CA ALA A 112 -1.34 -14.03 -16.11
C ALA A 112 -2.61 -13.74 -16.94
N ARG A 113 -2.90 -14.57 -17.95
CA ARG A 113 -4.13 -14.48 -18.74
C ARG A 113 -5.38 -14.60 -17.87
N ARG A 114 -5.45 -15.63 -17.01
CA ARG A 114 -6.56 -15.78 -16.05
C ARG A 114 -6.69 -14.59 -15.10
N ALA A 115 -5.57 -14.06 -14.62
CA ALA A 115 -5.58 -12.87 -13.76
C ALA A 115 -6.14 -11.64 -14.50
N LYS A 116 -5.75 -11.44 -15.77
CA LYS A 116 -6.25 -10.37 -16.63
C LYS A 116 -7.75 -10.49 -16.87
N GLU A 117 -8.22 -11.69 -17.21
CA GLU A 117 -9.65 -11.99 -17.43
C GLU A 117 -10.47 -11.78 -16.16
N ALA A 118 -9.89 -12.01 -14.98
CA ALA A 118 -10.48 -11.68 -13.69
C ALA A 118 -10.43 -10.18 -13.33
N GLY A 119 -9.90 -9.31 -14.21
CA GLY A 119 -9.87 -7.86 -14.00
C GLY A 119 -8.63 -7.34 -13.24
N SER A 120 -7.63 -8.18 -12.99
CA SER A 120 -6.36 -7.73 -12.44
C SER A 120 -5.64 -6.84 -13.44
N THR A 121 -5.10 -5.71 -12.99
CA THR A 121 -4.40 -4.75 -13.84
C THR A 121 -2.89 -4.81 -13.72
N ARG A 122 -2.40 -5.37 -12.61
CA ARG A 122 -0.98 -5.67 -12.37
C ARG A 122 -0.78 -7.15 -12.07
N PHE A 123 0.23 -7.77 -12.66
CA PHE A 123 0.64 -9.14 -12.38
C PHE A 123 2.02 -9.17 -11.73
N CYS A 124 2.10 -9.72 -10.51
CA CYS A 124 3.29 -9.73 -9.68
C CYS A 124 3.89 -11.13 -9.62
N MET A 125 5.17 -11.27 -9.97
CA MET A 125 5.92 -12.52 -9.95
C MET A 125 6.92 -12.53 -8.79
N GLY A 126 6.78 -13.47 -7.87
CA GLY A 126 7.64 -13.59 -6.69
C GLY A 126 8.50 -14.84 -6.68
N THR A 127 9.76 -14.72 -6.26
CA THR A 127 10.66 -15.86 -6.06
C THR A 127 11.10 -15.97 -4.60
N ALA A 128 11.29 -17.19 -4.15
CA ALA A 128 11.87 -17.50 -2.84
C ALA A 128 13.41 -17.53 -2.92
N TRP A 129 14.02 -16.41 -3.28
CA TRP A 129 15.48 -16.25 -3.35
C TRP A 129 15.96 -15.02 -2.57
N ARG A 130 17.23 -15.05 -2.15
CA ARG A 130 17.92 -13.87 -1.62
C ARG A 130 18.08 -12.78 -2.68
N GLY A 131 18.34 -13.19 -3.92
CA GLY A 131 18.54 -12.38 -5.12
C GLY A 131 18.71 -13.32 -6.31
N VAL A 132 18.48 -12.85 -7.54
CA VAL A 132 18.60 -13.73 -8.72
C VAL A 132 20.07 -13.89 -9.11
N GLY A 133 20.72 -14.96 -8.64
CA GLY A 133 22.14 -15.21 -8.94
C GLY A 133 22.39 -16.00 -10.24
N GLN A 134 21.42 -16.77 -10.73
CA GLN A 134 21.63 -17.70 -11.85
C GLN A 134 21.27 -17.06 -13.20
N LYS A 135 22.24 -16.97 -14.12
CA LYS A 135 22.06 -16.34 -15.45
C LYS A 135 20.87 -16.90 -16.24
N ASN A 136 20.70 -18.23 -16.26
CA ASN A 136 19.61 -18.86 -17.01
C ASN A 136 18.25 -18.59 -16.37
N ALA A 137 18.16 -18.66 -15.04
CA ALA A 137 16.93 -18.35 -14.33
C ALA A 137 16.50 -16.89 -14.54
N PHE A 138 17.46 -15.96 -14.51
CA PHE A 138 17.19 -14.56 -14.78
C PHE A 138 16.69 -14.33 -16.21
N LYS A 139 17.31 -14.97 -17.22
CA LYS A 139 16.84 -14.91 -18.61
C LYS A 139 15.38 -15.38 -18.76
N HIS A 140 15.00 -16.47 -18.10
CA HIS A 140 13.60 -16.93 -18.12
C HIS A 140 12.65 -15.90 -17.50
N ILE A 141 13.06 -15.25 -16.41
CA ILE A 141 12.28 -14.16 -15.79
C ILE A 141 12.14 -12.97 -16.73
N LEU A 142 13.20 -12.58 -17.45
CA LEU A 142 13.12 -11.51 -18.45
C LEU A 142 12.12 -11.87 -19.55
N THR A 143 12.09 -13.12 -20.01
CA THR A 143 11.07 -13.60 -20.95
C THR A 143 9.66 -13.49 -20.36
N MET A 144 9.44 -13.96 -19.11
CA MET A 144 8.14 -13.84 -18.44
C MET A 144 7.67 -12.38 -18.36
N VAL A 145 8.57 -11.46 -17.95
CA VAL A 145 8.26 -10.03 -17.85
C VAL A 145 7.88 -9.46 -19.21
N LYS A 146 8.65 -9.77 -20.26
CA LYS A 146 8.37 -9.29 -21.62
C LYS A 146 7.03 -9.75 -22.14
N GLU A 147 6.73 -11.04 -22.00
CA GLU A 147 5.50 -11.64 -22.50
C GLU A 147 4.26 -11.14 -21.72
N VAL A 148 4.33 -11.05 -20.39
CA VAL A 148 3.22 -10.51 -19.58
C VAL A 148 3.02 -9.01 -19.86
N SER A 149 4.10 -8.24 -20.04
CA SER A 149 4.00 -6.83 -20.43
C SER A 149 3.34 -6.68 -21.80
N GLY A 150 3.67 -7.56 -22.74
CA GLY A 150 3.01 -7.67 -24.05
C GLY A 150 1.51 -7.97 -24.00
N MET A 151 0.98 -8.45 -22.86
CA MET A 151 -0.46 -8.61 -22.65
C MET A 151 -1.17 -7.29 -22.29
N GLY A 152 -0.47 -6.16 -22.18
CA GLY A 152 -1.05 -4.88 -21.75
C GLY A 152 -1.40 -4.84 -20.26
N MET A 153 -0.73 -5.67 -19.46
CA MET A 153 -0.79 -5.62 -17.99
C MET A 153 0.43 -4.88 -17.45
N GLU A 154 0.28 -4.27 -16.28
CA GLU A 154 1.45 -3.88 -15.51
C GLU A 154 2.18 -5.12 -15.00
N THR A 155 3.51 -5.12 -15.05
CA THR A 155 4.35 -6.24 -14.62
C THR A 155 5.17 -5.86 -13.40
N CYS A 156 5.08 -6.70 -12.37
CA CYS A 156 5.82 -6.51 -11.15
C CYS A 156 6.62 -7.75 -10.76
N CYS A 157 7.79 -7.55 -10.17
CA CYS A 157 8.63 -8.62 -9.70
C CYS A 157 9.06 -8.38 -8.24
N THR A 158 9.23 -9.47 -7.48
CA THR A 158 9.90 -9.49 -6.17
C THR A 158 10.90 -10.63 -6.14
N LEU A 159 12.14 -10.33 -6.50
CA LEU A 159 13.16 -11.36 -6.75
C LEU A 159 14.30 -11.36 -5.72
N GLY A 160 14.13 -10.62 -4.62
CA GLY A 160 15.16 -10.39 -3.61
C GLY A 160 16.00 -9.14 -3.92
N LEU A 161 17.25 -9.15 -3.49
CA LEU A 161 18.23 -8.10 -3.82
C LEU A 161 18.48 -8.04 -5.32
N LEU A 162 18.68 -6.83 -5.83
CA LEU A 162 18.88 -6.55 -7.25
C LEU A 162 20.04 -5.58 -7.41
N ASN A 163 20.98 -5.90 -8.30
CA ASN A 163 22.02 -4.95 -8.70
C ASN A 163 21.55 -4.04 -9.85
N ALA A 164 22.30 -2.97 -10.12
CA ALA A 164 21.96 -1.98 -11.14
C ALA A 164 21.79 -2.58 -12.55
N GLU A 165 22.63 -3.54 -12.95
CA GLU A 165 22.55 -4.17 -14.27
C GLU A 165 21.27 -5.01 -14.43
N GLN A 166 20.92 -5.79 -13.41
CA GLN A 166 19.69 -6.56 -13.41
C GLN A 166 18.45 -5.67 -13.41
N ALA A 167 18.50 -4.52 -12.72
CA ALA A 167 17.43 -3.54 -12.76
C ALA A 167 17.23 -2.96 -14.16
N LYS A 168 18.30 -2.60 -14.87
CA LYS A 168 18.24 -2.15 -16.26
C LYS A 168 17.66 -3.22 -17.20
N GLN A 169 18.13 -4.45 -17.08
CA GLN A 169 17.62 -5.58 -17.89
C GLN A 169 16.14 -5.85 -17.64
N LEU A 170 15.66 -5.75 -16.40
CA LEU A 170 14.24 -5.85 -16.08
C LEU A 170 13.43 -4.69 -16.67
N LYS A 171 13.96 -3.47 -16.64
CA LYS A 171 13.32 -2.31 -17.26
C LYS A 171 13.16 -2.50 -18.77
N GLU A 172 14.22 -2.93 -19.44
CA GLU A 172 14.25 -3.23 -20.88
C GLU A 172 13.28 -4.34 -21.26
N ALA A 173 13.13 -5.36 -20.40
CA ALA A 173 12.12 -6.40 -20.57
C ALA A 173 10.68 -5.88 -20.38
N GLY A 174 10.49 -4.67 -19.86
CA GLY A 174 9.18 -4.05 -19.68
C GLY A 174 8.62 -4.16 -18.27
N LEU A 175 9.46 -4.33 -17.24
CA LEU A 175 9.03 -4.32 -15.84
C LEU A 175 8.53 -2.94 -15.42
N THR A 176 7.31 -2.85 -14.91
CA THR A 176 6.72 -1.57 -14.47
C THR A 176 7.00 -1.26 -13.00
N ALA A 177 7.03 -2.27 -12.13
CA ALA A 177 7.27 -2.10 -10.70
C ALA A 177 8.15 -3.21 -10.08
N TYR A 178 8.95 -2.88 -9.07
CA TYR A 178 9.72 -3.86 -8.31
C TYR A 178 9.36 -3.79 -6.83
N ASN A 179 8.95 -4.92 -6.26
CA ASN A 179 8.60 -5.01 -4.85
C ASN A 179 9.82 -5.36 -4.00
N HIS A 180 10.12 -4.50 -3.02
CA HIS A 180 11.24 -4.69 -2.11
C HIS A 180 11.01 -3.97 -0.77
N ASN A 181 10.21 -4.59 0.11
CA ASN A 181 9.80 -4.02 1.41
C ASN A 181 10.97 -3.64 2.34
N LEU A 182 10.73 -2.80 3.34
CA LEU A 182 11.66 -2.60 4.47
C LEU A 182 11.24 -3.41 5.69
N ASP A 183 10.04 -3.98 5.66
CA ASP A 183 9.43 -4.83 6.68
C ASP A 183 9.08 -4.08 7.98
N THR A 184 10.03 -3.37 8.58
CA THR A 184 9.90 -2.60 9.83
C THR A 184 10.89 -1.42 9.89
N SER A 185 11.06 -0.80 11.05
CA SER A 185 12.06 0.24 11.32
C SER A 185 13.50 -0.28 11.13
N PRO A 186 14.47 0.60 10.80
CA PRO A 186 15.88 0.23 10.78
C PRO A 186 16.37 -0.37 12.09
N GLU A 187 15.84 0.12 13.22
CA GLU A 187 16.25 -0.26 14.57
C GLU A 187 15.75 -1.66 14.96
N HIS A 188 14.56 -2.06 14.50
CA HIS A 188 13.98 -3.36 14.81
C HIS A 188 14.31 -4.45 13.78
N TYR A 189 14.73 -4.06 12.57
CA TYR A 189 15.03 -4.99 11.48
C TYR A 189 15.96 -6.17 11.85
N PRO A 190 17.06 -5.98 12.62
CA PRO A 190 17.96 -7.07 13.02
C PRO A 190 17.30 -8.15 13.89
N ASN A 191 16.17 -7.83 14.54
CA ASN A 191 15.41 -8.79 15.34
C ASN A 191 14.57 -9.74 14.47
N ILE A 192 14.38 -9.41 13.19
CA ILE A 192 13.48 -10.10 12.27
C ILE A 192 14.23 -10.89 11.20
N VAL A 193 15.35 -10.34 10.74
CA VAL A 193 16.18 -10.92 9.67
C VAL A 193 17.65 -10.64 9.96
N SER A 194 18.52 -11.63 9.81
CA SER A 194 19.98 -11.45 9.96
C SER A 194 20.80 -11.84 8.73
N THR A 195 20.20 -12.49 7.72
CA THR A 195 20.87 -12.89 6.47
C THR A 195 21.07 -11.76 5.45
N ARG A 196 20.55 -10.57 5.73
CA ARG A 196 20.71 -9.34 4.94
C ARG A 196 20.58 -8.11 5.82
N THR A 197 21.18 -7.01 5.41
CA THR A 197 21.13 -5.74 6.17
C THR A 197 19.97 -4.85 5.71
N TYR A 198 19.60 -3.85 6.51
CA TYR A 198 18.66 -2.81 6.08
C TYR A 198 19.22 -1.98 4.92
N ALA A 199 20.53 -1.73 4.92
CA ALA A 199 21.23 -1.02 3.86
C ALA A 199 21.16 -1.75 2.51
N ASP A 200 21.30 -3.09 2.50
CA ASP A 200 21.15 -3.93 1.30
C ASP A 200 19.79 -3.66 0.61
N ARG A 201 18.75 -3.44 1.42
CA ARG A 201 17.39 -3.17 0.92
C ARG A 201 17.30 -1.78 0.33
N LEU A 202 17.82 -0.77 1.02
CA LEU A 202 17.86 0.61 0.52
C LEU A 202 18.67 0.73 -0.78
N GLU A 203 19.80 0.02 -0.89
CA GLU A 203 20.59 -0.05 -2.12
C GLU A 203 19.79 -0.66 -3.28
N THR A 204 19.06 -1.74 -3.01
CA THR A 204 18.17 -2.34 -4.02
C THR A 204 17.10 -1.35 -4.48
N LEU A 205 16.50 -0.58 -3.56
CA LEU A 205 15.55 0.48 -3.91
C LEU A 205 16.18 1.58 -4.77
N ALA A 206 17.43 1.95 -4.49
CA ALA A 206 18.17 2.92 -5.30
C ALA A 206 18.40 2.39 -6.73
N ASN A 207 18.87 1.15 -6.87
CA ASN A 207 19.09 0.50 -8.17
C ASN A 207 17.81 0.43 -9.01
N VAL A 208 16.68 0.08 -8.39
CA VAL A 208 15.36 0.03 -9.04
C VAL A 208 14.94 1.41 -9.54
N ARG A 209 15.11 2.45 -8.70
CA ARG A 209 14.76 3.83 -9.06
C ARG A 209 15.65 4.36 -10.19
N GLU A 210 16.96 4.15 -10.12
CA GLU A 210 17.91 4.59 -11.14
C GLU A 210 17.63 3.93 -12.51
N ALA A 211 17.17 2.68 -12.51
CA ALA A 211 16.71 1.99 -13.71
C ALA A 211 15.36 2.50 -14.25
N GLY A 212 14.70 3.46 -13.58
CA GLY A 212 13.39 3.99 -13.98
C GLY A 212 12.24 3.00 -13.79
N ILE A 213 12.36 2.07 -12.83
CA ILE A 213 11.29 1.14 -12.43
C ILE A 213 10.59 1.71 -11.19
N SER A 214 9.26 1.59 -11.13
CA SER A 214 8.47 2.05 -9.98
C SER A 214 8.80 1.23 -8.73
N VAL A 215 9.01 1.90 -7.60
CA VAL A 215 9.27 1.22 -6.33
C VAL A 215 7.95 0.81 -5.67
N CYS A 216 7.81 -0.48 -5.34
CA CYS A 216 6.78 -0.99 -4.44
C CYS A 216 7.45 -1.39 -3.11
N CYS A 217 7.23 -0.62 -2.05
CA CYS A 217 7.94 -0.83 -0.79
C CYS A 217 7.08 -0.45 0.41
N GLY A 218 6.94 -1.38 1.35
CA GLY A 218 6.22 -1.17 2.59
C GLY A 218 6.71 -2.11 3.69
N GLY A 219 5.79 -2.61 4.52
CA GLY A 219 6.17 -3.46 5.65
C GLY A 219 5.05 -4.33 6.21
N ILE A 220 5.32 -4.90 7.39
CA ILE A 220 4.47 -5.89 8.06
C ILE A 220 4.23 -5.43 9.50
N LEU A 221 2.97 -5.40 9.91
CA LEU A 221 2.56 -5.18 11.30
C LEU A 221 2.45 -6.52 12.03
N GLY A 222 2.72 -6.54 13.33
CA GLY A 222 2.61 -7.73 14.17
C GLY A 222 3.86 -8.62 14.21
N ILE A 223 4.98 -8.19 13.63
CA ILE A 223 6.29 -8.85 13.68
C ILE A 223 7.07 -8.48 14.95
N ALA A 224 6.36 -8.40 16.08
CA ALA A 224 6.89 -7.98 17.39
C ALA A 224 7.48 -6.56 17.43
N GLU A 225 7.11 -5.72 16.47
CA GLU A 225 7.45 -4.30 16.43
C GLU A 225 6.59 -3.49 17.42
N THR A 226 7.09 -2.33 17.85
CA THR A 226 6.35 -1.34 18.63
C THR A 226 5.64 -0.33 17.71
N GLU A 227 4.77 0.52 18.24
CA GLU A 227 4.19 1.62 17.47
C GLU A 227 5.26 2.60 16.96
N GLU A 228 6.32 2.82 17.73
CA GLU A 228 7.48 3.63 17.31
C GLU A 228 8.22 3.02 16.13
N ASP A 229 8.25 1.69 16.02
CA ASP A 229 8.83 1.02 14.86
C ASP A 229 7.97 1.18 13.60
N ARG A 230 6.64 1.24 13.76
CA ARG A 230 5.72 1.53 12.65
C ARG A 230 5.90 2.97 12.17
N VAL A 231 6.03 3.92 13.10
CA VAL A 231 6.39 5.32 12.80
C VAL A 231 7.75 5.38 12.10
N GLY A 232 8.74 4.62 12.58
CA GLY A 232 10.06 4.53 11.98
C GLY A 232 10.04 4.02 10.54
N LEU A 233 9.27 2.96 10.25
CA LEU A 233 9.05 2.47 8.89
C LEU A 233 8.42 3.54 8.00
N LEU A 234 7.32 4.16 8.43
CA LEU A 234 6.62 5.18 7.64
C LEU A 234 7.50 6.40 7.38
N HIS A 235 8.28 6.81 8.38
CA HIS A 235 9.29 7.85 8.23
C HIS A 235 10.30 7.48 7.16
N THR A 236 10.94 6.31 7.24
CA THR A 236 11.92 5.92 6.22
C THR A 236 11.35 5.94 4.81
N LEU A 237 10.11 5.45 4.61
CA LEU A 237 9.46 5.46 3.30
C LEU A 237 9.15 6.88 2.81
N ALA A 238 8.67 7.75 3.72
CA ALA A 238 8.30 9.14 3.43
C ALA A 238 9.51 10.08 3.28
N THR A 239 10.72 9.65 3.66
CA THR A 239 11.96 10.43 3.51
C THR A 239 12.93 9.83 2.48
N LEU A 240 12.48 8.85 1.69
CA LEU A 240 13.23 8.43 0.50
C LEU A 240 13.33 9.59 -0.50
N PRO A 241 14.34 9.61 -1.39
CA PRO A 241 14.47 10.64 -2.44
C PRO A 241 13.19 10.80 -3.26
N GLU A 242 12.47 9.69 -3.46
CA GLU A 242 11.11 9.66 -3.97
C GLU A 242 10.32 8.62 -3.18
N HIS A 243 9.08 8.96 -2.83
CA HIS A 243 8.15 8.02 -2.18
C HIS A 243 7.94 6.79 -3.08
N PRO A 244 7.75 5.59 -2.51
CA PRO A 244 7.32 4.43 -3.28
C PRO A 244 6.03 4.73 -4.06
N GLU A 245 5.92 4.24 -5.29
CA GLU A 245 4.66 4.30 -6.07
C GLU A 245 3.56 3.51 -5.36
N SER A 246 3.92 2.36 -4.80
CA SER A 246 3.02 1.51 -4.03
C SER A 246 3.62 1.21 -2.65
N VAL A 247 2.82 1.41 -1.61
CA VAL A 247 3.17 1.16 -0.21
C VAL A 247 2.27 0.04 0.33
N PRO A 248 2.69 -1.23 0.24
CA PRO A 248 1.97 -2.34 0.85
C PRO A 248 2.08 -2.34 2.38
N ILE A 249 0.94 -2.30 3.04
CA ILE A 249 0.83 -2.53 4.49
C ILE A 249 0.23 -3.92 4.69
N ASN A 250 1.01 -4.80 5.29
CA ASN A 250 0.65 -6.19 5.56
C ASN A 250 0.37 -6.36 7.06
N ALA A 251 -0.58 -7.19 7.43
CA ALA A 251 -0.61 -7.79 8.76
C ALA A 251 0.12 -9.14 8.73
N LEU A 252 0.83 -9.47 9.82
CA LEU A 252 1.47 -10.77 9.97
C LEU A 252 0.42 -11.88 9.87
N VAL A 253 0.57 -12.73 8.85
CA VAL A 253 -0.17 -13.99 8.74
C VAL A 253 0.63 -15.03 9.53
N PRO A 254 0.12 -15.51 10.69
CA PRO A 254 0.87 -16.44 11.51
C PRO A 254 0.96 -17.80 10.81
N VAL A 255 2.18 -18.27 10.58
CA VAL A 255 2.43 -19.61 10.00
C VAL A 255 3.18 -20.47 11.01
N GLU A 256 2.62 -21.65 11.29
CA GLU A 256 3.23 -22.64 12.17
C GLU A 256 4.65 -23.01 11.72
N GLY A 257 5.55 -23.09 12.68
CA GLY A 257 6.98 -23.38 12.50
C GLY A 257 7.83 -22.16 12.21
N THR A 258 7.23 -20.99 11.94
CA THR A 258 7.98 -19.72 11.88
C THR A 258 8.08 -19.10 13.27
N PRO A 259 9.24 -18.54 13.69
CA PRO A 259 9.40 -17.99 15.05
C PRO A 259 8.35 -16.94 15.43
N LEU A 260 7.99 -16.05 14.49
CA LEU A 260 7.00 -15.00 14.74
C LEU A 260 5.56 -15.53 14.65
N GLY A 261 5.28 -16.48 13.74
CA GLY A 261 3.99 -17.14 13.67
C GLY A 261 3.67 -17.92 14.94
N ASP A 262 4.60 -18.76 15.41
CA ASP A 262 4.45 -19.56 16.63
C ASP A 262 4.30 -18.68 17.87
N ARG A 263 5.03 -17.55 17.92
CA ARG A 263 4.88 -16.56 18.98
C ARG A 263 3.47 -15.98 18.98
N GLN A 264 2.96 -15.55 17.82
CA GLN A 264 1.63 -14.95 17.70
C GLN A 264 0.53 -15.96 18.09
N ILE A 265 0.59 -17.18 17.55
CA ILE A 265 -0.35 -18.27 17.86
C ILE A 265 -0.38 -18.55 19.37
N ARG A 266 0.78 -18.64 20.01
CA ARG A 266 0.88 -18.88 21.47
C ARG A 266 0.29 -17.75 22.29
N MET A 267 0.48 -16.49 21.88
CA MET A 267 -0.04 -15.33 22.61
C MET A 267 -1.54 -15.11 22.39
N GLY A 268 -2.11 -15.64 21.31
CA GLY A 268 -3.51 -15.41 20.94
C GLY A 268 -3.81 -13.94 20.62
N THR A 269 -2.79 -13.16 20.30
CA THR A 269 -2.90 -11.74 19.94
C THR A 269 -2.47 -11.57 18.49
N GLY A 270 -2.99 -10.57 17.79
CA GLY A 270 -2.65 -10.28 16.40
C GLY A 270 -2.81 -8.79 16.11
N VAL A 271 -2.54 -8.40 14.87
CA VAL A 271 -2.75 -7.01 14.42
C VAL A 271 -4.24 -6.70 14.47
N THR A 272 -4.62 -5.66 15.21
CA THR A 272 -6.03 -5.25 15.27
C THR A 272 -6.42 -4.41 14.06
N TRP A 273 -7.72 -4.32 13.77
CA TRP A 273 -8.22 -3.42 12.73
C TRP A 273 -7.81 -1.95 12.98
N ARG A 274 -7.65 -1.54 14.24
CA ARG A 274 -7.19 -0.18 14.60
C ARG A 274 -5.74 0.05 14.22
N ASP A 275 -4.87 -0.94 14.44
CA ASP A 275 -3.46 -0.89 14.05
C ASP A 275 -3.33 -0.70 12.54
N MET A 276 -4.02 -1.53 11.77
CA MET A 276 -4.02 -1.46 10.30
C MET A 276 -4.53 -0.11 9.79
N MET A 277 -5.70 0.34 10.27
CA MET A 277 -6.26 1.61 9.82
C MET A 277 -5.38 2.80 10.16
N ARG A 278 -4.76 2.81 11.35
CA ARG A 278 -3.84 3.88 11.75
C ARG A 278 -2.62 3.92 10.83
N SER A 279 -1.98 2.78 10.59
CA SER A 279 -0.85 2.70 9.64
C SER A 279 -1.24 3.10 8.22
N ILE A 280 -2.41 2.69 7.71
CA ILE A 280 -2.92 3.07 6.39
C ILE A 280 -3.18 4.57 6.30
N ALA A 281 -3.88 5.14 7.30
CA ALA A 281 -4.22 6.55 7.33
C ALA A 281 -2.97 7.43 7.42
N THR A 282 -2.03 7.09 8.30
CA THR A 282 -0.75 7.79 8.39
C THR A 282 0.02 7.69 7.08
N ALA A 283 0.13 6.49 6.47
CA ALA A 283 0.79 6.30 5.18
C ALA A 283 0.17 7.18 4.08
N ARG A 284 -1.17 7.24 4.00
CA ARG A 284 -1.90 8.11 3.06
C ARG A 284 -1.55 9.58 3.27
N ILE A 285 -1.51 10.06 4.51
CA ILE A 285 -1.24 11.47 4.81
C ILE A 285 0.19 11.85 4.44
N VAL A 286 1.18 11.03 4.80
CA VAL A 286 2.60 11.37 4.61
C VAL A 286 3.09 11.09 3.20
N MET A 287 2.45 10.16 2.48
CA MET A 287 2.75 9.79 1.10
C MET A 287 1.49 9.92 0.21
N PRO A 288 1.01 11.15 -0.03
CA PRO A 288 -0.31 11.38 -0.63
C PRO A 288 -0.45 10.94 -2.08
N ARG A 289 0.66 10.78 -2.83
CA ARG A 289 0.67 10.26 -4.21
C ARG A 289 0.89 8.75 -4.32
N SER A 290 1.12 8.05 -3.22
CA SER A 290 1.39 6.62 -3.24
C SER A 290 0.10 5.80 -3.22
N MET A 291 0.08 4.69 -3.95
CA MET A 291 -0.94 3.65 -3.80
C MET A 291 -0.72 2.93 -2.47
N VAL A 292 -1.63 3.08 -1.51
CA VAL A 292 -1.54 2.37 -0.23
C VAL A 292 -2.26 1.03 -0.39
N ARG A 293 -1.50 -0.07 -0.37
CA ARG A 293 -2.03 -1.40 -0.66
C ARG A 293 -2.38 -2.14 0.62
N LEU A 294 -3.66 -2.42 0.81
CA LEU A 294 -4.15 -3.37 1.80
C LEU A 294 -3.84 -4.79 1.30
N SER A 295 -2.83 -5.42 1.86
CA SER A 295 -2.18 -6.61 1.28
C SER A 295 -2.36 -7.87 2.12
N ALA A 296 -1.30 -8.49 2.66
CA ALA A 296 -1.43 -9.74 3.40
C ALA A 296 -2.19 -9.55 4.73
N GLY A 297 -2.93 -10.59 5.14
CA GLY A 297 -3.72 -10.60 6.38
C GLY A 297 -5.16 -10.10 6.25
N ARG A 298 -5.64 -9.80 5.03
CA ARG A 298 -7.04 -9.36 4.81
C ARG A 298 -8.11 -10.29 5.37
N MET A 299 -7.84 -11.60 5.40
CA MET A 299 -8.76 -12.61 5.94
C MET A 299 -9.03 -12.44 7.45
N GLU A 300 -8.15 -11.73 8.17
CA GLU A 300 -8.31 -11.49 9.61
C GLU A 300 -9.28 -10.34 9.92
N PHE A 301 -9.72 -9.58 8.90
CA PHE A 301 -10.55 -8.40 9.08
C PHE A 301 -11.93 -8.59 8.47
N SER A 302 -12.97 -8.19 9.21
CA SER A 302 -14.34 -8.17 8.71
C SER A 302 -14.49 -7.26 7.49
N GLN A 303 -15.58 -7.43 6.74
CA GLN A 303 -15.85 -6.61 5.56
C GLN A 303 -15.99 -5.12 5.93
N GLU A 304 -16.58 -4.81 7.07
CA GLU A 304 -16.72 -3.44 7.59
C GLU A 304 -15.37 -2.83 7.96
N ALA A 305 -14.48 -3.62 8.55
CA ALA A 305 -13.13 -3.17 8.85
C ALA A 305 -12.35 -2.86 7.56
N GLN A 306 -12.47 -3.70 6.53
CA GLN A 306 -11.86 -3.43 5.23
C GLN A 306 -12.49 -2.20 4.54
N ALA A 307 -13.80 -2.01 4.64
CA ALA A 307 -14.47 -0.80 4.15
C ALA A 307 -13.90 0.48 4.79
N MET A 308 -13.67 0.46 6.10
CA MET A 308 -13.03 1.56 6.81
C MET A 308 -11.56 1.74 6.43
N MET A 309 -10.83 0.67 6.07
CA MET A 309 -9.47 0.77 5.54
C MET A 309 -9.42 1.43 4.16
N PHE A 310 -10.40 1.17 3.28
CA PHE A 310 -10.54 1.93 2.02
C PHE A 310 -10.84 3.41 2.30
N MET A 311 -11.75 3.70 3.23
CA MET A 311 -12.02 5.09 3.65
C MET A 311 -10.77 5.78 4.23
N ALA A 312 -9.95 5.06 4.99
CA ALA A 312 -8.68 5.54 5.53
C ALA A 312 -7.60 5.80 4.46
N GLY A 313 -7.85 5.46 3.19
CA GLY A 313 -7.00 5.79 2.06
C GLY A 313 -6.26 4.63 1.41
N ALA A 314 -6.54 3.38 1.81
CA ALA A 314 -6.11 2.22 1.04
C ALA A 314 -6.82 2.24 -0.33
N ASN A 315 -6.06 2.00 -1.40
CA ASN A 315 -6.57 2.05 -2.77
C ASN A 315 -5.89 1.02 -3.69
N SER A 316 -5.38 -0.05 -3.11
CA SER A 316 -4.90 -1.22 -3.84
C SER A 316 -5.09 -2.49 -2.99
N ILE A 317 -5.31 -3.64 -3.64
CA ILE A 317 -5.38 -4.96 -3.01
C ILE A 317 -4.68 -6.04 -3.85
N PHE A 318 -4.34 -7.16 -3.21
CA PHE A 318 -4.09 -8.40 -3.93
C PHE A 318 -5.39 -9.18 -4.15
N THR A 319 -5.63 -9.62 -5.40
CA THR A 319 -6.79 -10.42 -5.80
C THR A 319 -6.39 -11.87 -6.11
N GLY A 320 -7.35 -12.78 -5.92
CA GLY A 320 -7.19 -14.23 -6.11
C GLY A 320 -7.11 -14.97 -4.78
N ASP A 321 -7.43 -16.27 -4.79
CA ASP A 321 -7.68 -17.07 -3.58
C ASP A 321 -6.44 -17.37 -2.72
N LYS A 322 -5.24 -17.05 -3.24
CA LYS A 322 -3.97 -17.19 -2.53
C LYS A 322 -3.03 -16.03 -2.85
N LEU A 323 -2.14 -15.72 -1.91
CA LEU A 323 -0.95 -14.90 -2.16
C LEU A 323 0.21 -15.79 -2.63
N LEU A 324 1.39 -15.65 -2.04
CA LEU A 324 2.53 -16.53 -2.34
C LEU A 324 2.29 -17.95 -1.82
N THR A 325 1.95 -18.09 -0.55
CA THR A 325 1.77 -19.40 0.13
C THR A 325 0.59 -19.44 1.09
N THR A 326 -0.02 -18.29 1.40
CA THR A 326 -1.13 -18.18 2.36
C THR A 326 -2.46 -17.92 1.64
N PRO A 327 -3.60 -18.29 2.25
CA PRO A 327 -4.92 -17.93 1.75
C PRO A 327 -5.11 -16.41 1.62
N ASN A 328 -6.04 -16.02 0.75
CA ASN A 328 -6.48 -14.64 0.52
C ASN A 328 -8.00 -14.66 0.27
N PRO A 329 -8.74 -13.54 0.43
CA PRO A 329 -10.15 -13.50 0.11
C PRO A 329 -10.42 -13.99 -1.30
N LYS A 330 -11.52 -14.73 -1.46
CA LYS A 330 -11.89 -15.25 -2.77
C LYS A 330 -12.25 -14.11 -3.70
N PHE A 331 -12.02 -14.28 -5.00
CA PHE A 331 -12.41 -13.28 -5.98
C PHE A 331 -13.90 -12.87 -5.89
N SER A 332 -14.78 -13.83 -5.59
CA SER A 332 -16.22 -13.58 -5.42
C SER A 332 -16.55 -12.76 -4.17
N GLU A 333 -15.78 -12.88 -3.09
CA GLU A 333 -15.94 -12.08 -1.88
C GLU A 333 -15.47 -10.65 -2.10
N ASP A 334 -14.32 -10.47 -2.78
CA ASP A 334 -13.82 -9.17 -3.21
C ASP A 334 -14.81 -8.46 -4.13
N SER A 335 -15.38 -9.18 -5.09
CA SER A 335 -16.38 -8.63 -6.02
C SER A 335 -17.62 -8.11 -5.30
N LYS A 336 -18.16 -8.87 -4.34
CA LYS A 336 -19.31 -8.44 -3.52
C LYS A 336 -19.00 -7.22 -2.67
N MET A 337 -17.79 -7.16 -2.09
CA MET A 337 -17.35 -6.00 -1.34
C MET A 337 -17.22 -4.77 -2.24
N PHE A 338 -16.66 -4.93 -3.44
CA PHE A 338 -16.53 -3.82 -4.40
C PHE A 338 -17.90 -3.29 -4.84
N GLU A 339 -18.84 -4.17 -5.14
CA GLU A 339 -20.22 -3.80 -5.47
C GLU A 339 -20.89 -3.03 -4.33
N LEU A 340 -20.83 -3.57 -3.10
CA LEU A 340 -21.39 -2.93 -1.91
C LEU A 340 -20.83 -1.52 -1.66
N LEU A 341 -19.51 -1.36 -1.80
CA LEU A 341 -18.80 -0.10 -1.54
C LEU A 341 -18.80 0.85 -2.75
N GLY A 342 -19.32 0.41 -3.91
CA GLY A 342 -19.28 1.17 -5.16
C GLY A 342 -17.87 1.36 -5.74
N LEU A 343 -16.94 0.47 -5.42
CA LEU A 343 -15.55 0.47 -5.89
C LEU A 343 -15.43 -0.15 -7.29
N THR A 344 -14.47 0.33 -8.05
CA THR A 344 -14.18 -0.12 -9.43
C THR A 344 -12.68 -0.38 -9.61
N GLY A 345 -12.33 -1.35 -10.45
CA GLY A 345 -10.94 -1.64 -10.79
C GLY A 345 -10.26 -0.47 -11.50
N LYS A 346 -9.09 -0.05 -11.01
CA LYS A 346 -8.26 0.94 -11.68
C LYS A 346 -7.62 0.36 -12.94
N LYS A 347 -7.74 1.04 -14.08
CA LYS A 347 -7.12 0.64 -15.35
C LYS A 347 -5.59 0.49 -15.23
N PRO A 348 -4.96 -0.41 -16.01
CA PRO A 348 -3.51 -0.55 -16.01
C PRO A 348 -2.83 0.74 -16.45
N PHE A 349 -1.73 1.09 -15.80
CA PHE A 349 -0.87 2.17 -16.22
C PHE A 349 0.03 1.72 -17.37
N THR A 350 -0.02 2.43 -18.50
CA THR A 350 0.76 2.13 -19.71
C THR A 350 1.80 3.21 -20.05
N GLY A 351 2.04 4.18 -19.17
CA GLY A 351 2.96 5.31 -19.39
C GLY A 351 4.36 5.14 -18.75
N PRO A 352 5.27 6.13 -18.92
CA PRO A 352 6.52 6.22 -18.16
C PRO A 352 6.24 6.45 -16.67
N THR A 353 6.88 5.76 -15.73
CA THR A 353 6.65 5.90 -14.26
C THR A 353 6.66 7.36 -13.76
N ALA A 354 7.52 8.22 -14.33
CA ALA A 354 7.58 9.65 -14.01
C ALA A 354 6.32 10.46 -14.40
N SER A 355 5.40 9.85 -15.16
CA SER A 355 4.17 10.47 -15.68
C SER A 355 2.90 10.06 -14.92
N LEU A 356 3.02 9.47 -13.72
CA LEU A 356 1.91 9.35 -12.78
C LEU A 356 1.47 10.75 -12.34
N ARG A 357 0.79 11.48 -13.24
CA ARG A 357 0.09 12.72 -12.94
C ARG A 357 -1.12 12.36 -12.08
N PRO A 358 -1.42 13.15 -11.04
CA PRO A 358 -2.66 12.97 -10.31
C PRO A 358 -3.86 13.17 -11.25
N SER A 359 -4.95 12.44 -11.01
CA SER A 359 -6.17 12.54 -11.83
C SER A 359 -6.81 13.93 -11.81
N TRP A 360 -6.48 14.79 -10.84
CA TRP A 360 -6.93 16.18 -10.80
C TRP A 360 -6.27 17.07 -11.86
N ALA A 361 -5.02 16.78 -12.26
CA ALA A 361 -4.34 17.55 -13.30
C ALA A 361 -4.96 17.27 -14.69
N GLU A 362 -5.42 16.04 -14.92
CA GLU A 362 -6.19 15.67 -16.11
C GLU A 362 -7.60 16.28 -16.08
N ALA A 363 -8.20 16.42 -14.90
CA ALA A 363 -9.51 17.07 -14.73
C ALA A 363 -9.47 18.59 -14.99
N GLU A 364 -8.40 19.29 -14.60
CA GLU A 364 -8.18 20.71 -14.91
C GLU A 364 -7.94 20.97 -16.41
N GLU A 365 -7.20 20.10 -17.10
CA GLU A 365 -7.06 20.17 -18.57
C GLU A 365 -8.41 19.88 -19.27
N ALA A 366 -9.16 18.88 -18.82
CA ALA A 366 -10.48 18.55 -19.39
C ALA A 366 -11.59 19.57 -19.08
N GLU A 367 -11.42 20.44 -18.08
CA GLU A 367 -12.30 21.59 -17.83
C GLU A 367 -11.88 22.82 -18.63
N THR A 368 -10.58 23.02 -18.89
CA THR A 368 -10.08 24.14 -19.71
C THR A 368 -10.28 23.95 -21.21
N GLU A 369 -10.43 22.70 -21.70
CA GLU A 369 -10.70 22.40 -23.12
C GLU A 369 -12.19 22.41 -23.52
N ARG A 370 -13.14 22.65 -22.61
CA ARG A 370 -14.57 22.74 -22.97
C ARG A 370 -14.89 24.12 -23.54
N PRO A 371 -15.48 24.24 -24.75
CA PRO A 371 -16.01 25.51 -25.23
C PRO A 371 -17.09 26.01 -24.27
N GLY A 372 -16.99 27.29 -23.89
CA GLY A 372 -17.76 27.91 -22.81
C GLY A 372 -19.24 27.55 -22.82
N HIS A 373 -19.64 26.76 -21.83
CA HIS A 373 -21.05 26.57 -21.49
C HIS A 373 -21.39 27.62 -20.44
N GLU A 374 -22.24 28.59 -20.79
CA GLU A 374 -22.84 29.50 -19.81
C GLU A 374 -23.52 28.66 -18.72
N LEU A 375 -23.10 28.89 -17.47
CA LEU A 375 -23.75 28.32 -16.30
C LEU A 375 -25.18 28.88 -16.23
N PRO A 376 -26.23 28.04 -16.14
CA PRO A 376 -27.57 28.54 -15.94
C PRO A 376 -27.64 29.29 -14.61
N GLN A 377 -28.21 30.49 -14.63
CA GLN A 377 -28.44 31.27 -13.42
C GLN A 377 -29.34 30.49 -12.48
N VAL A 378 -28.78 30.13 -11.31
CA VAL A 378 -29.51 29.50 -10.22
C VAL A 378 -30.47 30.54 -9.64
N SER A 379 -31.76 30.37 -9.88
CA SER A 379 -32.81 31.09 -9.15
C SER A 379 -32.76 30.69 -7.67
N GLU A 380 -33.02 31.66 -6.78
CA GLU A 380 -32.88 31.60 -5.32
C GLU A 380 -33.31 30.28 -4.65
N PRO A 381 -32.64 29.90 -3.54
CA PRO A 381 -32.92 28.64 -2.88
C PRO A 381 -34.30 28.64 -2.17
N MET A 382 -35.00 27.52 -2.36
CA MET A 382 -36.39 27.25 -1.96
C MET A 382 -36.59 27.04 -0.43
N TRP A 383 -35.88 27.78 0.43
CA TRP A 383 -36.02 27.67 1.90
C TRP A 383 -36.40 28.98 2.61
N SER A 384 -36.84 30.01 1.89
CA SER A 384 -37.43 31.23 2.49
C SER A 384 -38.90 31.03 2.91
N ALA A 385 -39.20 29.98 3.67
CA ALA A 385 -40.50 29.85 4.33
C ALA A 385 -40.54 30.77 5.57
N LYS A 386 -41.30 31.88 5.48
CA LYS A 386 -41.57 32.77 6.62
C LYS A 386 -42.22 32.01 7.78
N PRO A 387 -41.87 32.30 9.04
CA PRO A 387 -42.52 31.68 10.20
C PRO A 387 -44.01 32.06 10.22
N ARG A 388 -44.89 31.05 10.31
CA ARG A 388 -46.32 31.26 10.58
C ARG A 388 -46.49 31.66 12.04
N GLU A 389 -47.14 32.80 12.26
CA GLU A 389 -47.58 33.24 13.57
C GLU A 389 -48.51 32.21 14.19
N VAL A 390 -48.17 31.76 15.39
CA VAL A 390 -49.09 31.03 16.27
C VAL A 390 -49.80 32.09 17.10
N THR A 391 -51.11 32.20 16.93
CA THR A 391 -51.98 33.06 17.74
C THR A 391 -52.26 32.39 19.10
N PHE A 392 -52.31 33.22 20.14
CA PHE A 392 -52.29 32.89 21.57
C PHE A 392 -53.41 31.96 22.05
#